data_AF-A0A6A4ND06-F1
#
_entry.id   AF-A0A6A4ND06-F1
#
_cell.length_a   1.000
_cell.length_b   1.000
_cell.length_c   1.000
_cell.angle_alpha   90.00
_cell.angle_beta   90.00
_cell.angle_gamma   90.00
#
_symmetry.space_group_name_H-M   'P 1'
#
loop_
_entity.id
_entity.type
_entity.pdbx_description
1 polymer ?
#
loop_
_entity_poly.entity_id
_entity_poly.type
_entity_poly.pdbx_seq_one_letter_code
_entity_poly.pdbx_strand_id
1 'polypeptide(L)' 'MHWGEFITPGVLFLYIAGWIGWVGRSYLIAIRDDKKPSQKEIIIDVPLASTFLFKGFSWPISAYRELLNGQLVAKDI' A
#
# COMPACT_ATOMS: atom_id res chain seq x y z
N MET A 1 -19.77 -3.34 28.11
CA MET A 1 -19.18 -3.83 26.85
C MET A 1 -18.77 -2.63 26.00
N HIS A 2 -17.50 -2.21 26.02
CA HIS A 2 -16.97 -1.06 25.25
C HIS A 2 -16.26 -1.47 23.94
N TRP A 3 -16.46 -2.71 23.50
CA TRP A 3 -15.73 -3.28 22.37
C TRP A 3 -16.13 -2.60 21.06
N GLY A 4 -17.41 -2.23 20.90
CA GLY A 4 -17.92 -1.60 19.69
C GLY A 4 -17.43 -0.16 19.45
N GLU A 5 -17.06 0.58 20.50
CA GLU A 5 -16.66 1.98 20.40
C GLU A 5 -15.19 2.16 20.03
N PHE A 6 -14.34 1.16 20.28
CA PHE A 6 -12.91 1.23 19.96
C PHE A 6 -12.51 0.26 18.85
N ILE A 7 -13.01 -0.98 18.87
CA ILE A 7 -12.62 -1.99 17.87
C ILE A 7 -13.18 -1.65 16.49
N THR A 8 -14.45 -1.26 16.40
CA THR A 8 -15.07 -0.91 15.11
C THR A 8 -14.36 0.27 14.42
N PRO A 9 -14.16 1.45 15.06
CA PRO A 9 -13.43 2.53 14.42
C PRO A 9 -11.92 2.25 14.31
N GLY A 10 -11.33 1.49 15.23
CA GLY A 10 -9.92 1.11 15.18
C GLY A 10 -9.58 0.21 14.01
N VAL A 11 -10.39 -0.83 13.76
CA VAL A 11 -10.23 -1.71 12.58
C VAL A 11 -10.48 -0.94 11.29
N LEU A 12 -11.47 -0.06 11.27
CA LEU A 12 -11.73 0.80 10.12
C LEU A 12 -10.54 1.73 9.83
N PHE A 13 -9.97 2.35 10.87
CA PHE A 13 -8.78 3.18 10.75
C PHE A 13 -7.59 2.38 10.19
N LEU A 14 -7.31 1.20 10.75
CA LEU A 14 -6.22 0.34 10.27
C LEU A 14 -6.43 -0.11 8.83
N TYR A 15 -7.68 -0.39 8.44
CA TYR A 15 -8.01 -0.75 7.07
C TYR A 15 -7.73 0.40 6.10
N ILE A 16 -8.14 1.62 6.44
CA ILE A 16 -7.91 2.81 5.60
C ILE A 16 -6.42 3.19 5.57
N ALA A 17 -5.76 3.22 6.74
CA ALA A 17 -4.34 3.54 6.84
C ALA A 17 -3.47 2.52 6.08
N GLY A 18 -3.78 1.23 6.21
CA GLY A 18 -3.12 0.16 5.47
C GLY A 18 -3.37 0.26 3.96
N TRP A 19 -4.59 0.61 3.53
CA TRP A 19 -4.89 0.85 2.12
C TRP A 19 -4.03 1.99 1.58
N ILE A 20 -4.01 3.15 2.24
CA ILE A 20 -3.22 4.32 1.81
C ILE A 20 -1.73 3.96 1.70
N GLY A 21 -1.17 3.33 2.73
CA GLY A 21 0.24 2.91 2.74
C GLY A 21 0.56 1.90 1.63
N TRP A 22 -0.33 0.94 1.38
CA TRP A 22 -0.15 -0.08 0.36
C TRP A 22 -0.14 0.48 -1.06
N VAL A 23 -1.06 1.42 -1.34
CA VAL A 23 -1.13 2.11 -2.64
C VAL A 23 0.13 2.94 -2.87
N GLY A 24 0.56 3.70 -1.85
CA GLY A 24 1.80 4.48 -1.91
C GLY A 24 3.03 3.61 -2.18
N ARG A 25 3.20 2.53 -1.43
CA ARG A 25 4.28 1.55 -1.64
C ARG A 25 4.24 0.97 -3.06
N SER A 26 3.07 0.54 -3.52
CA SER A 26 2.92 -0.07 -4.85
C SER A 26 3.26 0.89 -5.98
N TYR A 27 2.85 2.16 -5.86
CA TYR A 27 3.20 3.22 -6.82
C TYR A 27 4.71 3.48 -6.83
N LEU A 28 5.34 3.63 -5.66
CA LEU A 28 6.79 3.83 -5.54
C LEU A 28 7.59 2.66 -6.13
N ILE A 29 7.18 1.41 -5.89
CA ILE A 29 7.83 0.24 -6.49
C ILE A 29 7.71 0.26 -8.01
N ALA A 30 6.55 0.64 -8.56
CA ALA A 30 6.32 0.65 -10.00
C ALA A 30 7.11 1.73 -10.74
N ILE A 31 7.35 2.89 -10.11
CA ILE A 31 8.14 3.97 -10.71
C ILE A 31 9.65 3.80 -10.48
N ARG A 32 10.07 2.97 -9.51
CA ARG A 32 11.48 2.76 -9.17
C ARG A 32 12.32 2.27 -10.34
N ASP A 33 11.74 1.41 -11.18
CA ASP A 33 12.43 0.81 -12.33
C ASP A 33 12.33 1.67 -13.61
N ASP A 34 11.74 2.87 -13.52
CA ASP A 34 11.64 3.81 -14.63
C ASP A 34 12.97 4.55 -14.85
N LYS A 35 13.17 5.14 -16.04
CA LYS A 35 14.39 5.88 -16.40
C LYS A 35 14.62 7.14 -15.55
N LYS A 36 13.56 7.69 -14.94
CA LYS A 36 13.58 8.90 -14.10
C LYS A 36 12.58 8.80 -12.94
N PRO A 37 12.88 8.00 -11.90
CA PRO A 37 11.95 7.75 -10.80
C PRO A 37 11.57 9.05 -10.06
N SER A 38 12.54 9.92 -9.78
CA SER A 38 12.32 11.21 -9.09
C SER A 38 11.39 12.17 -9.85
N GLN A 39 11.31 12.06 -11.18
CA GLN A 39 10.42 12.90 -11.97
C GLN A 39 8.95 12.47 -11.81
N LYS A 40 8.69 11.16 -11.63
CA LYS A 40 7.35 10.60 -11.40
C LYS A 40 6.88 10.72 -9.95
N GLU A 41 7.77 11.09 -9.03
CA GLU A 41 7.41 11.49 -7.67
C GLU A 41 6.92 12.94 -7.62
N ILE A 42 7.48 13.83 -8.44
CA ILE A 42 7.08 15.24 -8.52
C ILE A 42 5.84 15.42 -9.42
N ILE A 43 5.86 14.79 -10.59
CA ILE A 43 4.73 14.77 -11.53
C ILE A 43 4.08 13.40 -11.41
N ILE A 44 3.06 13.32 -10.55
CA ILE A 44 2.35 12.07 -10.29
C ILE A 44 1.67 11.57 -11.56
N ASP A 45 1.94 10.31 -11.91
CA ASP A 45 1.26 9.57 -12.95
C ASP A 45 -0.13 9.15 -12.45
N VAL A 46 -1.11 10.06 -12.62
CA VAL A 46 -2.48 9.88 -12.14
C VAL A 46 -3.15 8.60 -12.69
N PRO A 47 -3.02 8.25 -13.99
CA PRO A 47 -3.52 6.98 -14.51
C PRO A 47 -2.94 5.75 -13.80
N LEU A 48 -1.62 5.75 -13.56
CA LEU A 48 -0.95 4.66 -12.86
C LEU A 48 -1.37 4.59 -11.38
N ALA A 49 -1.40 5.73 -10.69
CA ALA A 49 -1.84 5.83 -9.30
C ALA A 49 -3.29 5.32 -9.11
N SER A 50 -4.19 5.66 -10.05
CA SER A 50 -5.57 5.18 -10.06
C SER A 50 -5.67 3.67 -10.14
N THR A 51 -4.81 3.04 -10.94
CA THR A 51 -4.75 1.57 -11.05
C THR A 51 -4.33 0.92 -9.73
N PHE A 52 -3.39 1.53 -9.01
CA PHE A 52 -2.97 1.04 -7.70
C PHE A 52 -4.01 1.29 -6.60
N LEU A 53 -4.75 2.41 -6.67
CA LEU A 53 -5.85 2.71 -5.74
C LEU A 53 -6.88 1.58 -5.72
N PHE A 54 -7.29 1.06 -6.88
CA PHE A 54 -8.22 -0.08 -6.97
C PHE A 54 -7.62 -1.38 -6.42
N LYS A 55 -6.33 -1.64 -6.66
CA LYS A 55 -5.63 -2.81 -6.12
C LYS A 55 -5.47 -2.76 -4.60
N GLY A 56 -5.41 -1.55 -4.03
CA GLY A 56 -5.31 -1.34 -2.58
C GLY A 56 -6.54 -1.84 -1.80
N PHE A 57 -7.68 -2.08 -2.43
CA PHE A 57 -8.86 -2.63 -1.73
C PHE A 57 -8.58 -4.03 -1.13
N SER A 58 -7.80 -4.85 -1.82
CA SER A 58 -7.37 -6.18 -1.35
C SER A 58 -5.98 -6.15 -0.70
N TRP A 59 -5.56 -4.99 -0.16
CA TRP A 59 -4.26 -4.83 0.49
C TRP A 59 -3.97 -5.84 1.61
N PRO A 60 -4.91 -6.24 2.50
CA PRO A 60 -4.56 -7.12 3.63
C PRO A 60 -4.12 -8.50 3.14
N ILE A 61 -4.81 -9.03 2.13
CA ILE A 61 -4.51 -10.34 1.53
C ILE A 61 -3.20 -10.28 0.76
N SER A 62 -3.00 -9.20 -0.01
CA SER A 62 -1.78 -8.99 -0.80
C SER A 62 -0.55 -8.83 0.09
N ALA A 63 -0.67 -8.02 1.15
CA ALA A 63 0.37 -7.82 2.15
C ALA A 63 0.71 -9.12 2.89
N TYR A 64 -0.31 -9.89 3.30
CA TYR A 64 -0.10 -11.18 3.95
C TYR A 64 0.61 -12.17 3.03
N ARG A 65 0.24 -12.22 1.75
CA ARG A 65 0.91 -13.06 0.75
C ARG A 65 2.34 -12.62 0.48
N GLU A 66 2.60 -11.32 0.33
CA GLU A 66 3.95 -10.78 0.15
C GLU A 66 4.83 -11.00 1.39
N LEU A 67 4.25 -10.98 2.59
CA LEU A 67 4.95 -11.32 3.83
C LEU A 67 5.39 -12.79 3.82
N LEU A 68 4.47 -13.72 3.51
CA LEU A 68 4.79 -15.15 3.42
C LEU A 68 5.82 -15.46 2.33
N ASN A 69 5.77 -14.73 1.23
CA ASN A 69 6.72 -14.87 0.11
C ASN A 69 8.07 -14.17 0.35
N GLY A 70 8.22 -13.42 1.45
CA GLY A 70 9.44 -12.65 1.73
C GLY A 70 9.70 -11.48 0.77
N GLN A 71 8.65 -10.95 0.14
CA GLN A 71 8.71 -9.78 -0.77
C GLN A 71 8.31 -8.48 -0.06
N LEU A 72 7.69 -8.58 1.12
CA LEU A 72 7.25 -7.41 1.88
C LEU A 72 8.40 -6.65 2.55
N VAL A 73 9.34 -7.40 3.14
CA VAL A 73 10.47 -6.87 3.91
C VAL A 73 11.74 -6.97 3.08
N ALA A 74 12.55 -5.91 3.06
CA ALA A 74 13.86 -5.98 2.46
C ALA A 74 14.71 -7.00 3.23
N LYS A 75 15.42 -7.89 2.52
CA LYS A 75 16.40 -8.75 3.17
C LYS A 75 17.53 -7.86 3.68
N ASP A 76 17.76 -7.90 4.99
CA ASP A 76 19.00 -7.42 5.59
C ASP A 76 20.10 -8.42 5.21
N ILE A 77 20.68 -8.19 4.03
CA ILE A 77 21.93 -8.80 3.51
C ILE A 77 21.90 -10.33 3.40
#